data_AF-V5TCC5-F1
#
_entry.id   AF-V5TCC5-F1
#
_cell.length_a   1.000
_cell.length_b   1.000
_cell.length_c   1.000
_cell.angle_alpha   90.00
_cell.angle_beta   90.00
_cell.angle_gamma   90.00
#
_symmetry.space_group_name_H-M   'P 1'
#
loop_
_entity.id
_entity.type
_entity.pdbx_description
1 polymer ?
#
loop_
_entity_poly.entity_id
_entity_poly.type
_entity_poly.pdbx_seq_one_letter_code
_entity_poly.pdbx_strand_id
1 'polypeptide(L)'
;MESKIIMMSLAVVLAALCLGASAMSLPSDEVKHNQVSESGLDEKERATWLDTRDLGDLEDQFKELVYLAVKELQNEGRISPGVVSERKTQQKRGRFQGFCFRRTRSGRFLPYICWKGNDSRK
;
A
#
# COMPACT_ATOMS: atom_id res chain seq x y z
N MET A 1 -28.97 -3.84 44.92
CA MET A 1 -27.76 -3.90 44.07
C MET A 1 -27.90 -4.91 42.93
N GLU A 2 -28.69 -5.97 43.12
CA GLU A 2 -28.92 -7.05 42.15
C GLU A 2 -29.62 -6.58 40.85
N SER A 3 -30.59 -5.66 40.93
CA SER A 3 -31.29 -5.13 39.75
C SER A 3 -30.39 -4.35 38.78
N LYS A 4 -29.34 -3.69 39.29
CA LYS A 4 -28.35 -2.98 38.47
C LYS A 4 -27.42 -3.95 37.75
N ILE A 5 -27.06 -5.06 38.40
CA ILE A 5 -26.21 -6.10 37.81
C ILE A 5 -26.95 -6.82 36.68
N ILE A 6 -28.24 -7.12 36.88
CA ILE A 6 -29.08 -7.72 35.84
C ILE A 6 -29.21 -6.78 34.63
N MET A 7 -29.49 -5.50 34.85
CA MET A 7 -29.57 -4.50 33.77
C MET A 7 -28.25 -4.34 33.00
N MET A 8 -27.11 -4.36 33.70
CA MET A 8 -25.79 -4.28 33.06
C MET A 8 -25.49 -5.53 32.22
N SER A 9 -25.81 -6.73 32.72
CA SER A 9 -25.64 -7.96 31.93
C SER A 9 -26.53 -7.99 30.68
N LEU A 10 -27.77 -7.49 30.79
CA LEU A 10 -28.72 -7.45 29.69
C LEU A 10 -28.26 -6.48 28.59
N ALA A 11 -27.71 -5.32 28.98
CA ALA A 11 -27.15 -4.34 28.04
C ALA A 11 -25.92 -4.89 27.28
N VAL A 12 -25.05 -5.65 27.96
CA VAL A 12 -23.87 -6.28 27.35
C VAL A 12 -24.29 -7.36 26.35
N VAL A 13 -25.28 -8.18 26.70
CA VAL A 13 -25.80 -9.21 25.78
C VAL A 13 -26.45 -8.56 24.55
N LEU A 14 -27.21 -7.48 24.74
CA LEU A 14 -27.83 -6.76 23.62
C LEU A 14 -26.79 -6.16 22.68
N ALA A 15 -25.73 -5.56 23.22
CA ALA A 15 -24.64 -4.98 22.42
C ALA A 15 -23.89 -6.06 21.62
N ALA A 16 -23.64 -7.23 22.22
CA ALA A 16 -23.00 -8.35 21.54
C ALA A 16 -23.87 -8.90 20.39
N LEU A 17 -25.19 -8.96 20.58
CA LEU A 17 -26.15 -9.38 19.55
C LEU A 17 -26.22 -8.40 18.38
N CYS A 18 -26.20 -7.09 18.65
CA CYS A 18 -26.20 -6.07 17.61
C CYS A 18 -24.94 -6.12 16.74
N LEU A 19 -23.78 -6.42 17.33
CA LEU A 19 -22.52 -6.57 16.58
C LEU A 19 -22.45 -7.87 15.77
N GLY A 20 -23.05 -8.96 16.27
CA GLY A 20 -23.12 -10.24 15.56
C GLY A 20 -24.04 -10.22 14.34
N ALA A 21 -25.13 -9.45 14.39
CA ALA A 21 -26.07 -9.32 13.28
C ALA A 21 -25.43 -8.70 12.03
N SER A 22 -24.47 -7.78 12.20
CA SER A 22 -23.74 -7.15 11.09
C SER A 22 -22.76 -8.11 10.38
N ALA A 23 -22.38 -9.22 11.01
CA ALA A 23 -21.48 -10.22 10.42
C ALA A 23 -22.23 -11.28 9.59
N MET A 24 -23.54 -11.45 9.79
CA MET A 24 -24.35 -12.45 9.07
C MET A 24 -25.03 -11.90 7.80
N SER A 25 -24.91 -10.60 7.52
CA SER A 25 -25.45 -9.98 6.31
C SER A 25 -24.49 -10.02 5.11
N LEU A 26 -23.40 -10.77 5.20
CA LEU A 26 -22.49 -11.00 4.07
C LEU A 26 -23.07 -12.11 3.19
N PRO A 27 -23.50 -11.81 1.94
CA PRO A 27 -23.94 -12.84 1.01
C PRO A 27 -22.76 -13.77 0.68
N SER A 28 -22.78 -14.96 1.28
CA SER A 28 -21.70 -15.95 1.15
C SER A 28 -21.60 -16.59 -0.25
N ASP A 29 -22.56 -16.33 -1.15
CA ASP A 29 -22.65 -17.01 -2.45
C ASP A 29 -21.92 -16.28 -3.60
N GLU A 30 -21.43 -15.05 -3.41
CA GLU A 30 -20.75 -14.29 -4.47
C GLU A 30 -19.22 -14.47 -4.51
N VAL A 31 -18.63 -15.19 -3.55
CA VAL A 31 -17.17 -15.32 -3.43
C VAL A 31 -16.55 -16.26 -4.49
N LYS A 32 -17.36 -16.94 -5.31
CA LYS A 32 -16.86 -17.90 -6.31
C LYS A 32 -16.38 -17.28 -7.63
N HIS A 33 -16.60 -15.98 -7.87
CA HIS A 33 -16.29 -15.34 -9.16
C HIS A 33 -14.99 -14.53 -9.23
N ASN A 34 -14.13 -14.55 -8.20
CA ASN A 34 -12.81 -13.92 -8.26
C ASN A 34 -11.76 -14.78 -9.01
N GLN A 35 -12.10 -15.34 -10.16
CA GLN A 35 -11.10 -15.71 -11.16
C GLN A 35 -10.80 -14.47 -11.98
N VAL A 36 -9.71 -13.78 -11.63
CA VAL A 36 -9.16 -12.71 -12.46
C VAL A 36 -8.56 -13.38 -13.70
N SER A 37 -9.37 -13.51 -14.74
CA SER A 37 -8.89 -13.80 -16.08
C SER A 37 -8.12 -12.57 -16.57
N GLU A 38 -6.81 -12.71 -16.67
CA GLU A 38 -5.86 -11.74 -17.26
C GLU A 38 -6.01 -11.63 -18.80
N SER A 39 -7.25 -11.64 -19.30
CA SER A 39 -7.54 -11.49 -20.72
C SER A 39 -8.01 -10.08 -21.01
N GLY A 40 -7.06 -9.26 -21.48
CA GLY A 40 -7.22 -7.98 -22.19
C GLY A 40 -8.64 -7.44 -22.30
N LEU A 41 -9.09 -6.72 -21.28
CA LEU A 41 -10.22 -5.82 -21.42
C LEU A 41 -9.69 -4.53 -22.04
N ASP A 42 -10.16 -4.25 -23.25
CA ASP A 42 -9.96 -3.00 -23.96
C ASP A 42 -10.23 -1.81 -23.02
N GLU A 43 -9.19 -1.03 -22.71
CA GLU A 43 -9.26 0.17 -21.86
C GLU A 43 -10.21 1.26 -22.41
N LYS A 44 -10.78 1.06 -23.60
CA LYS A 44 -11.62 2.02 -24.31
C LYS A 44 -13.10 2.02 -23.90
N GLU A 45 -13.58 0.99 -23.20
CA GLU A 45 -15.00 0.89 -22.82
C GLU A 45 -15.28 1.25 -21.36
N ARG A 46 -14.25 1.65 -20.60
CA ARG A 46 -14.46 2.14 -19.24
C ARG A 46 -15.06 3.55 -19.31
N ALA A 47 -16.29 3.70 -18.82
CA ALA A 47 -16.93 4.99 -18.77
C ALA A 47 -16.07 5.96 -17.94
N THR A 48 -15.78 7.15 -18.50
CA THR A 48 -14.82 8.11 -17.95
C THR A 48 -15.13 8.56 -16.52
N TRP A 49 -16.40 8.49 -16.10
CA TRP A 49 -16.82 8.81 -14.72
C TRP A 49 -16.52 7.70 -13.69
N LEU A 50 -16.09 6.50 -14.13
CA LEU A 50 -15.55 5.42 -13.29
C LEU A 50 -14.02 5.41 -13.27
N ASP A 51 -13.37 6.32 -14.00
CA ASP A 51 -11.93 6.41 -14.01
C ASP A 51 -11.44 7.25 -12.84
N THR A 52 -11.24 6.59 -11.70
CA THR A 52 -10.73 7.21 -10.47
C THR A 52 -9.23 7.47 -10.52
N ARG A 53 -8.56 7.14 -11.63
CA ARG A 53 -7.11 7.30 -11.80
C ARG A 53 -6.70 8.74 -12.14
N ASP A 54 -7.58 9.50 -12.80
CA ASP A 54 -7.28 10.88 -13.24
C ASP A 54 -7.74 11.96 -12.24
N LEU A 55 -8.28 11.55 -11.09
CA LEU A 55 -8.60 12.47 -9.99
C LEU A 55 -7.32 12.79 -9.20
N GLY A 56 -6.29 13.31 -9.85
CA GLY A 56 -5.00 13.65 -9.23
C GLY A 56 -5.17 14.55 -7.99
N ASP A 57 -6.15 15.44 -8.03
CA ASP A 57 -6.53 16.29 -6.90
C ASP A 57 -7.05 15.48 -5.69
N LEU A 58 -7.76 14.36 -5.94
CA LEU A 58 -8.30 13.49 -4.90
C LEU A 58 -7.22 12.57 -4.33
N GLU A 59 -6.26 12.14 -5.15
CA GLU A 59 -5.10 11.37 -4.70
C GLU A 59 -4.23 12.21 -3.74
N ASP A 60 -4.00 13.48 -4.06
CA ASP A 60 -3.20 14.38 -3.24
C ASP A 60 -3.93 14.77 -1.94
N GLN A 61 -5.24 15.04 -2.00
CA GLN A 61 -6.07 15.23 -0.80
C GLN A 61 -6.09 13.98 0.10
N PHE A 62 -6.18 12.79 -0.51
CA PHE A 62 -6.15 11.54 0.24
C PHE A 62 -4.80 11.33 0.93
N LYS A 63 -3.68 11.59 0.23
CA LYS A 63 -2.33 11.51 0.82
C LYS A 63 -2.18 12.48 1.98
N GLU A 64 -2.69 13.70 1.87
CA GLU A 64 -2.67 14.69 2.94
C GLU A 64 -3.46 14.19 4.16
N LEU A 65 -4.65 13.65 3.93
CA LEU A 65 -5.51 13.15 5.01
C LEU A 65 -4.87 11.95 5.73
N VAL A 66 -4.25 11.03 4.99
CA VAL A 66 -3.48 9.92 5.56
C VAL A 66 -2.28 10.45 6.36
N TYR A 67 -1.56 11.43 5.83
CA TYR A 67 -0.42 12.03 6.52
C TYR A 67 -0.83 12.66 7.87
N LEU A 68 -1.94 13.40 7.89
CA LEU A 68 -2.46 14.00 9.12
C LEU A 68 -2.84 12.93 10.15
N ALA A 69 -3.55 11.88 9.74
CA ALA A 69 -3.93 10.78 10.63
C ALA A 69 -2.71 10.05 11.22
N VAL A 70 -1.67 9.79 10.41
CA VAL A 70 -0.45 9.15 10.90
C VAL A 70 0.32 10.07 11.85
N LYS A 71 0.33 11.38 11.59
CA LYS A 71 0.94 12.38 12.49
C LYS A 71 0.23 12.44 13.85
N GLU A 72 -1.09 12.36 13.87
CA GLU A 72 -1.86 12.27 15.12
C GLU A 72 -1.54 10.99 15.89
N LEU A 73 -1.50 9.84 15.21
CA LEU A 73 -1.12 8.56 15.83
C LEU A 73 0.33 8.56 16.37
N GLN A 74 1.23 9.31 15.73
CA GLN A 74 2.58 9.54 16.24
C GLN A 74 2.55 10.40 17.51
N ASN A 75 1.74 11.47 17.55
CA ASN A 75 1.58 12.30 18.74
C ASN A 75 0.98 11.53 19.92
N GLU A 76 0.08 10.58 19.64
CA GLU A 76 -0.47 9.64 20.64
C GLU A 76 0.53 8.57 21.09
N GLY A 77 1.72 8.49 20.46
CA GLY A 77 2.73 7.48 20.78
C GLY A 77 2.37 6.06 20.34
N ARG A 78 1.36 5.90 19.47
CA ARG A 78 0.89 4.60 18.98
C ARG A 78 1.68 4.09 17.77
N ILE A 79 2.44 4.97 17.12
CA ILE A 79 3.30 4.67 15.96
C ILE A 79 4.72 5.15 16.25
N SER A 80 5.72 4.39 15.78
CA SER A 80 7.12 4.77 15.92
C SER A 80 7.45 6.00 15.05
N PRO A 81 8.26 6.95 15.56
CA PRO A 81 8.54 8.21 14.87
C PRO A 81 9.29 8.05 13.54
N GLY A 82 9.78 6.83 13.25
CA GLY A 82 10.45 6.51 11.99
C GLY A 82 9.52 6.37 10.79
N VAL A 83 8.21 6.23 10.99
CA VAL A 83 7.22 6.04 9.90
C VAL A 83 6.94 7.34 9.14
N VAL A 84 6.95 8.48 9.84
CA VAL A 84 6.75 9.82 9.25
C VAL A 84 8.08 10.50 8.91
N SER A 85 9.20 9.91 9.33
CA SER A 85 10.51 10.51 9.13
C SER A 85 10.76 10.75 7.63
N GLU A 86 10.94 12.02 7.28
CA GLU A 86 11.38 12.45 5.96
C GLU A 86 12.53 11.55 5.50
N ARG A 87 12.42 11.07 4.26
CA ARG A 87 13.39 10.18 3.64
C ARG A 87 14.79 10.73 3.84
N LYS A 88 15.51 10.20 4.82
CA LYS A 88 16.98 10.29 4.83
C LYS A 88 17.39 9.56 3.57
N THR A 89 17.73 10.31 2.53
CA THR A 89 18.30 9.79 1.30
C THR A 89 19.49 8.94 1.73
N GLN A 90 19.31 7.63 1.77
CA GLN A 90 20.40 6.73 2.10
C GLN A 90 21.42 6.97 0.99
N GLN A 91 22.51 7.68 1.32
CA GLN A 91 23.66 7.75 0.44
C GLN A 91 24.06 6.29 0.22
N LYS A 92 23.83 5.80 -1.00
CA LYS A 92 24.29 4.47 -1.43
C LYS A 92 25.80 4.49 -1.26
N ARG A 93 26.28 3.89 -0.16
CA ARG A 93 27.70 3.83 0.17
C ARG A 93 28.38 2.99 -0.90
N GLY A 94 29.18 3.65 -1.73
CA GLY A 94 30.22 3.01 -2.54
C GLY A 94 29.72 2.32 -3.82
N ARG A 95 30.41 2.66 -4.92
CA ARG A 95 30.48 1.99 -6.23
C ARG A 95 29.21 1.24 -6.68
N PHE A 96 28.46 1.87 -7.58
CA PHE A 96 27.36 1.21 -8.27
C PHE A 96 27.91 0.08 -9.17
N GLN A 97 27.46 -1.15 -8.91
CA GLN A 97 27.72 -2.30 -9.77
C GLN A 97 26.78 -2.22 -10.97
N GLY A 98 27.36 -2.03 -12.16
CA GLY A 98 26.63 -1.99 -13.42
C GLY A 98 26.97 -3.20 -14.29
N PHE A 99 26.32 -3.26 -15.46
CA PHE A 99 26.67 -4.19 -16.52
C PHE A 99 27.45 -3.47 -17.61
N CYS A 100 28.58 -4.06 -18.01
CA CYS A 100 29.36 -3.64 -19.17
C CYS A 100 29.24 -4.71 -20.26
N PHE A 101 29.35 -4.31 -21.51
CA PHE A 101 29.29 -5.22 -22.64
C PHE A 101 30.67 -5.36 -23.27
N ARG A 102 31.17 -6.60 -23.38
CA ARG A 102 32.39 -6.90 -24.14
C ARG A 102 32.02 -7.47 -25.50
N ARG A 103 32.66 -6.96 -26.56
CA ARG A 103 32.51 -7.51 -27.92
C ARG A 103 33.32 -8.81 -28.03
N THR A 104 32.66 -9.89 -28.41
CA THR A 104 33.30 -11.19 -28.67
C THR A 104 33.83 -11.26 -30.10
N ARG A 105 34.76 -12.20 -30.37
CA ARG A 105 35.31 -12.42 -31.72
C ARG A 105 34.24 -12.82 -32.74
N SER A 106 33.12 -13.40 -32.28
CA SER A 106 31.97 -13.74 -33.12
C SER A 106 30.98 -12.58 -33.31
N GLY A 107 31.29 -11.36 -32.86
CA GLY A 107 30.44 -10.19 -32.99
C GLY A 107 29.29 -10.07 -31.98
N ARG A 108 29.12 -11.02 -31.07
CA ARG A 108 28.11 -10.97 -30.00
C ARG A 108 28.59 -10.11 -28.83
N PHE A 109 27.68 -9.42 -28.14
CA PHE A 109 27.98 -8.70 -26.90
C PHE A 109 27.72 -9.61 -25.69
N LEU A 110 28.73 -9.77 -24.83
CA LEU A 110 28.59 -10.52 -23.60
C LEU A 110 28.50 -9.55 -22.41
N PRO A 111 27.39 -9.54 -21.65
CA PRO A 111 27.28 -8.73 -20.45
C PRO A 111 28.18 -9.30 -19.35
N TYR A 112 28.88 -8.44 -18.63
CA TYR A 112 29.63 -8.79 -17.44
C TYR A 112 29.49 -7.71 -16.36
N ILE A 113 29.65 -8.12 -15.12
CA ILE A 113 29.62 -7.23 -13.96
C ILE A 113 30.81 -6.28 -14.04
N CYS A 114 30.55 -4.97 -14.01
CA CYS A 114 31.58 -3.95 -13.92
C CYS A 114 31.25 -2.93 -12.84
N TRP A 115 32.28 -2.41 -12.19
CA TRP A 115 32.13 -1.34 -11.22
C TRP A 115 32.11 -0.01 -11.96
N LYS A 116 31.03 0.75 -11.83
CA LYS A 116 31.02 2.14 -12.30
C LYS A 116 31.83 2.95 -11.30
N GLY A 117 33.07 3.26 -11.65
CA GLY A 117 33.88 4.23 -10.91
C GLY A 117 33.16 5.58 -10.96
N ASN A 118 33.02 6.26 -9.84
CA ASN A 118 32.72 7.69 -9.89
C ASN A 118 33.94 8.33 -10.56
N ASP A 119 33.80 8.82 -11.79
CA ASP A 119 34.77 9.76 -12.37
C ASP A 119 34.66 11.07 -11.59
N SER A 120 35.27 11.08 -10.42
CA SER A 120 35.72 12.30 -9.75
C SER A 120 37.14 12.60 -10.20
N ARG A 121 37.33 12.72 -11.53
CA ARG A 121 38.48 13.42 -12.10
C ARG A 121 38.00 14.82 -12.47
N LYS A 122 38.50 15.78 -11.67
CA LYS A 122 38.62 17.20 -12.03
C LYS A 122 39.36 17.36 -13.34
#